data_AF-A0A5A8CMX6-F1
#
_entry.id   AF-A0A5A8CMX6-F1
#
_cell.length_a   1.000
_cell.length_b   1.000
_cell.length_c   1.000
_cell.angle_alpha   90.00
_cell.angle_beta   90.00
_cell.angle_gamma   90.00
#
_symmetry.space_group_name_H-M   'P 1'
#
loop_
_entity.id
_entity.type
_entity.pdbx_description
1 polymer ?
#
loop_
_entity_poly.entity_id
_entity_poly.type
_entity_poly.pdbx_seq_one_letter_code
_entity_poly.pdbx_strand_id
1 'polypeptide(L)'
;MAATGGAARELPKDLKSWSVIYPCYVDSSKKCAEGRKISKAKCEGCDAPHPLDLAEAALLAGYPREGGIVIEPRKRHPRDFFSEGRIRIRLKDEEGKPVVEGITTKQQLLEALAKHIPSTPGRESRKQAMKVQDENTKAQVFAMISGRPAGPPAGAQRPATGAGGPGPGAAAQAAAPAKPAASKSKPKKGKVVKKKPKKGK
;
A
#
# COMPACT_ATOMS: atom_id res chain seq x y z
N MET A 1 -32.64 -5.95 -10.69
CA MET A 1 -31.26 -6.08 -10.16
C MET A 1 -30.33 -5.33 -11.09
N ALA A 2 -29.82 -4.17 -10.69
CA ALA A 2 -28.94 -3.36 -11.54
C ALA A 2 -27.48 -3.74 -11.28
N ALA A 3 -26.81 -4.27 -12.30
CA ALA A 3 -25.37 -4.50 -12.30
C ALA A 3 -24.66 -3.15 -12.43
N THR A 4 -24.07 -2.64 -11.34
CA THR A 4 -23.16 -1.50 -11.38
C THR A 4 -21.81 -1.97 -11.88
N GLY A 5 -21.59 -1.76 -13.18
CA GLY A 5 -20.30 -1.93 -13.84
C GLY A 5 -19.22 -1.12 -13.13
N GLY A 6 -18.05 -1.73 -12.96
CA GLY A 6 -16.85 -1.08 -12.46
C GLY A 6 -16.40 0.02 -13.41
N ALA A 7 -16.91 1.23 -13.21
CA ALA A 7 -16.36 2.42 -13.81
C ALA A 7 -14.92 2.57 -13.32
N ALA A 8 -13.97 2.68 -14.25
CA ALA A 8 -12.69 3.29 -13.94
C ALA A 8 -13.01 4.62 -13.24
N ARG A 9 -12.74 4.68 -11.93
CA ARG A 9 -13.05 5.86 -11.10
C ARG A 9 -12.39 7.06 -11.74
N GLU A 10 -13.18 7.88 -12.43
CA GLU A 10 -12.78 9.18 -12.96
C GLU A 10 -12.19 9.94 -11.79
N LEU A 11 -10.85 10.07 -11.80
CA LEU A 11 -10.15 10.79 -10.75
C LEU A 11 -10.60 12.25 -10.85
N PRO A 12 -11.05 12.87 -9.74
CA PRO A 12 -11.48 14.26 -9.75
C PRO A 12 -10.41 15.14 -10.44
N LYS A 13 -10.83 15.98 -11.39
CA LYS A 13 -9.91 16.81 -12.17
C LYS A 13 -9.05 17.72 -11.27
N ASP A 14 -9.56 18.03 -10.08
CA ASP A 14 -8.94 18.92 -9.08
C ASP A 14 -8.20 18.21 -7.95
N LEU A 15 -7.74 16.97 -8.12
CA LEU A 15 -6.98 16.28 -7.07
C LEU A 15 -5.74 17.02 -6.58
N LYS A 16 -5.23 17.97 -7.37
CA LYS A 16 -4.02 18.74 -7.05
C LYS A 16 -4.24 19.78 -5.95
N SER A 17 -5.48 20.26 -5.77
CA SER A 17 -5.84 21.17 -4.67
C SER A 17 -6.10 20.43 -3.35
N TRP A 18 -6.30 19.11 -3.40
CA TRP A 18 -6.63 18.30 -2.24
C TRP A 18 -5.44 18.13 -1.28
N SER A 19 -5.75 17.95 0.00
CA SER A 19 -4.73 17.75 1.01
C SER A 19 -4.10 16.37 0.92
N VAL A 20 -2.80 16.35 0.64
CA VAL A 20 -2.00 15.13 0.61
C VAL A 20 -1.59 14.72 2.01
N ILE A 21 -1.99 13.51 2.42
CA ILE A 21 -1.68 12.87 3.69
C ILE A 21 -0.85 11.62 3.40
N TYR A 22 0.26 11.48 4.12
CA TYR A 22 1.06 10.26 4.13
C TYR A 22 0.88 9.57 5.48
N PRO A 23 0.95 8.22 5.54
CA PRO A 23 0.80 7.51 6.81
C PRO A 23 1.81 7.93 7.88
N CYS A 24 3.04 8.25 7.49
CA CYS A 24 4.10 8.73 8.39
C CYS A 24 3.77 10.02 9.15
N TYR A 25 2.78 10.80 8.73
CA TYR A 25 2.42 12.04 9.40
C TYR A 25 1.75 11.80 10.76
N VAL A 26 1.01 10.70 10.89
CA VAL A 26 0.24 10.36 12.09
C VAL A 26 0.84 9.19 12.88
N ASP A 27 1.92 8.61 12.37
CA ASP A 27 2.60 7.48 12.99
C ASP A 27 3.23 7.88 14.34
N SER A 28 2.83 7.21 15.41
CA SER A 28 3.37 7.44 16.77
C SER A 28 4.76 6.87 16.99
N SER A 29 5.14 5.87 16.21
CA SER A 29 6.40 5.16 16.31
C SER A 29 7.54 5.95 15.67
N LYS A 30 7.20 6.86 14.73
CA LYS A 30 8.16 7.76 14.06
C LYS A 30 8.32 9.08 14.81
N LYS A 31 9.52 9.65 14.77
CA LYS A 31 9.86 10.97 15.35
C LYS A 31 9.48 12.11 14.41
N CYS A 32 9.48 13.35 14.91
CA CYS A 32 9.26 14.54 14.08
C CYS A 32 10.30 14.66 12.96
N ALA A 33 11.56 14.28 13.22
CA ALA A 33 12.62 14.25 12.21
C ALA A 33 12.34 13.28 11.06
N GLU A 34 11.64 12.19 11.33
CA GLU A 34 11.32 11.12 10.38
C GLU A 34 10.06 11.42 9.55
N GLY A 35 9.34 12.50 9.87
CA GLY A 35 8.19 12.98 9.10
C GLY A 35 6.90 13.10 9.87
N ARG A 36 6.85 12.72 11.16
CA ARG A 36 5.67 12.91 12.01
C ARG A 36 5.31 14.40 12.07
N LYS A 37 4.03 14.72 11.86
CA LYS A 37 3.51 16.10 11.86
C LYS A 37 2.63 16.44 13.06
N ILE A 38 2.23 15.45 13.83
CA ILE A 38 1.43 15.62 15.05
C ILE A 38 2.22 15.29 16.31
N SER A 39 1.78 15.85 17.44
CA SER A 39 2.36 15.58 18.75
C SER A 39 2.12 14.14 19.17
N LYS A 40 3.08 13.54 19.88
CA LYS A 40 3.02 12.12 20.27
C LYS A 40 1.75 11.77 21.07
N ALA A 41 1.30 12.69 21.92
CA ALA A 41 0.08 12.55 22.72
C ALA A 41 -1.20 12.47 21.86
N LYS A 42 -1.24 13.12 20.69
CA LYS A 42 -2.43 13.11 19.82
C LYS A 42 -2.48 11.90 18.88
N CYS A 43 -1.33 11.29 18.60
CA CYS A 43 -1.24 10.03 17.86
C CYS A 43 -1.14 8.81 18.77
N GLU A 44 -1.49 8.94 20.05
CA GLU A 44 -1.41 7.81 20.96
C GLU A 44 -2.27 6.65 20.44
N GLY A 45 -1.67 5.47 20.33
CA GLY A 45 -2.32 4.34 19.69
C GLY A 45 -2.43 4.46 18.17
N CYS A 46 -1.60 5.22 17.45
CA CYS A 46 -1.46 5.21 15.99
C CYS A 46 -0.13 4.58 15.54
N ASP A 47 0.11 3.33 15.96
CA ASP A 47 1.27 2.56 15.51
C ASP A 47 1.05 1.95 14.12
N ALA A 48 2.03 2.15 13.24
CA ALA A 48 2.11 1.65 11.86
C ALA A 48 0.80 1.83 11.06
N PRO A 49 0.33 3.06 10.81
CA PRO A 49 -0.93 3.31 10.12
C PRO A 49 -0.88 2.83 8.66
N HIS A 50 -1.90 2.08 8.22
CA HIS A 50 -2.06 1.72 6.81
C HIS A 50 -2.87 2.81 6.08
N PRO A 51 -2.65 3.04 4.77
CA PRO A 51 -3.47 3.99 4.00
C PRO A 51 -4.98 3.69 4.02
N LEU A 52 -5.37 2.42 4.22
CA LEU A 52 -6.78 2.06 4.38
C LEU A 52 -7.34 2.49 5.74
N ASP A 53 -6.56 2.38 6.82
CA ASP A 53 -7.00 2.83 8.15
C ASP A 53 -7.26 4.33 8.16
N LEU A 54 -6.39 5.10 7.51
CA LEU A 54 -6.56 6.54 7.35
C LEU A 54 -7.80 6.90 6.51
N ALA A 55 -8.14 6.11 5.51
CA ALA A 55 -9.34 6.33 4.71
C ALA A 55 -10.62 6.02 5.50
N GLU A 56 -10.62 4.95 6.29
CA GLU A 56 -11.71 4.60 7.21
C GLU A 56 -11.85 5.65 8.32
N ALA A 57 -10.74 6.11 8.90
CA ALA A 57 -10.72 7.19 9.87
C ALA A 57 -11.24 8.52 9.30
N ALA A 58 -10.94 8.82 8.02
CA ALA A 58 -11.50 9.97 7.34
C ALA A 58 -13.02 9.85 7.15
N LEU A 59 -13.51 8.65 6.83
CA LEU A 59 -14.95 8.39 6.74
C LEU A 59 -15.65 8.58 8.08
N LEU A 60 -15.05 8.09 9.17
CA LEU A 60 -15.55 8.28 10.54
C LEU A 60 -15.53 9.76 10.96
N ALA A 61 -14.55 10.54 10.47
CA ALA A 61 -14.50 11.98 10.69
C ALA A 61 -15.54 12.78 9.87
N GLY A 62 -16.35 12.12 9.04
CA GLY A 62 -17.43 12.74 8.27
C GLY A 62 -17.08 13.07 6.81
N TYR A 63 -15.92 12.64 6.29
CA TYR A 63 -15.59 12.85 4.88
C TYR A 63 -16.32 11.86 3.97
N PRO A 64 -16.83 12.30 2.81
CA PRO A 64 -17.53 11.42 1.88
C PRO A 64 -16.55 10.43 1.22
N ARG A 65 -16.98 9.17 1.12
CA ARG A 65 -16.19 8.07 0.53
C ARG A 65 -15.89 8.30 -0.94
N GLU A 66 -16.83 8.90 -1.66
CA GLU A 66 -16.70 9.30 -3.06
C GLU A 66 -16.54 10.82 -3.13
N GLY A 67 -15.65 11.32 -3.98
CA GLY A 67 -15.41 12.76 -4.11
C GLY A 67 -14.74 13.44 -2.90
N GLY A 68 -14.52 12.73 -1.78
CA GLY A 68 -13.82 13.26 -0.60
C GLY A 68 -12.47 12.60 -0.32
N ILE A 69 -12.30 11.31 -0.67
CA ILE A 69 -11.12 10.51 -0.32
C ILE A 69 -10.61 9.79 -1.57
N VAL A 70 -9.31 9.95 -1.86
CA VAL A 70 -8.62 9.20 -2.92
C VAL A 70 -7.35 8.57 -2.39
N ILE A 71 -7.17 7.27 -2.64
CA ILE A 71 -6.02 6.48 -2.18
C ILE A 71 -5.11 6.18 -3.37
N GLU A 72 -3.84 6.55 -3.25
CA GLU A 72 -2.76 6.29 -4.20
C GLU A 72 -1.75 5.30 -3.54
N PRO A 73 -2.00 3.98 -3.59
CA PRO A 73 -1.25 2.99 -2.81
C PRO A 73 0.23 2.87 -3.24
N ARG A 74 0.54 3.12 -4.51
CA ARG A 74 1.91 2.97 -5.06
C ARG A 74 2.85 4.15 -4.76
N LYS A 75 2.38 5.20 -4.08
CA LYS A 75 3.18 6.39 -3.79
C LYS A 75 3.80 6.28 -2.41
N ARG A 76 5.02 6.81 -2.27
CA ARG A 76 5.81 6.75 -1.03
C ARG A 76 6.33 8.13 -0.66
N HIS A 77 6.59 8.34 0.63
CA HIS A 77 7.15 9.59 1.11
C HIS A 77 8.69 9.56 0.95
N PRO A 78 9.36 10.62 0.47
CA PRO A 78 10.80 10.60 0.24
C PRO A 78 11.65 10.44 1.52
N ARG A 79 11.12 10.84 2.67
CA ARG A 79 11.75 10.59 3.98
C ARG A 79 11.50 9.18 4.53
N ASP A 80 10.55 8.45 3.95
CA ASP A 80 10.06 7.19 4.50
C ASP A 80 9.59 6.27 3.38
N PHE A 81 10.53 5.44 2.94
CA PHE A 81 10.32 4.51 1.83
C PHE A 81 9.62 3.21 2.23
N PHE A 82 9.52 2.94 3.53
CA PHE A 82 8.91 1.70 4.05
C PHE A 82 7.39 1.83 4.16
N SER A 83 6.89 3.00 4.55
CA SER A 83 5.44 3.24 4.54
C SER A 83 4.97 3.58 3.13
N GLU A 84 4.23 2.65 2.54
CA GLU A 84 3.59 2.84 1.26
C GLU A 84 2.16 3.35 1.37
N GLY A 85 1.76 4.11 0.35
CA GLY A 85 0.46 4.73 0.28
C GLY A 85 0.51 6.24 0.48
N ARG A 86 -0.37 6.90 -0.27
CA ARG A 86 -0.65 8.32 -0.16
C ARG A 86 -2.14 8.51 -0.27
N ILE A 87 -2.70 9.35 0.58
CA ILE A 87 -4.14 9.65 0.56
C ILE A 87 -4.30 11.11 0.24
N ARG A 88 -5.34 11.42 -0.51
CA ARG A 88 -5.80 12.79 -0.73
C ARG A 88 -7.17 12.92 -0.12
N ILE A 89 -7.32 13.96 0.70
CA ILE A 89 -8.57 14.30 1.36
C ILE A 89 -8.96 15.71 0.92
N ARG A 90 -10.22 15.85 0.52
CA ARG A 90 -10.80 17.13 0.17
C ARG A 90 -11.16 17.89 1.44
N LEU A 91 -10.46 18.99 1.71
CA LEU A 91 -10.76 19.86 2.87
C LEU A 91 -11.91 20.82 2.60
N LYS A 92 -11.98 21.36 1.38
CA LYS A 92 -12.92 22.39 0.97
C LYS A 92 -13.72 21.93 -0.24
N ASP A 93 -14.99 22.30 -0.28
CA ASP A 93 -15.86 22.08 -1.43
C ASP A 93 -15.56 23.08 -2.57
N GLU A 94 -16.26 22.96 -3.70
CA GLU A 94 -16.14 23.87 -4.85
C GLU A 94 -16.62 25.28 -4.47
N GLU A 95 -17.57 25.37 -3.55
CA GLU A 95 -18.02 26.63 -2.93
C GLU A 95 -17.04 27.21 -1.89
N GLY A 96 -15.91 26.55 -1.63
CA GLY A 96 -14.89 27.02 -0.67
C GLY A 96 -15.21 26.79 0.81
N LYS A 97 -16.38 26.21 1.12
CA LYS A 97 -16.78 25.81 2.48
C LYS A 97 -16.00 24.56 2.94
N PRO A 98 -15.71 24.41 4.24
CA PRO A 98 -15.11 23.19 4.75
C PRO A 98 -16.08 22.02 4.60
N VAL A 99 -15.58 20.86 4.15
CA VAL A 99 -16.40 19.65 3.96
C VAL A 99 -16.94 19.13 5.29
N VAL A 100 -16.13 19.25 6.34
CA VAL A 100 -16.50 18.89 7.72
C VAL A 100 -16.37 20.13 8.58
N GLU A 101 -17.45 20.50 9.26
CA GLU A 101 -17.45 21.64 10.18
C GLU A 101 -16.40 21.43 11.30
N GLY A 102 -15.52 22.41 11.49
CA GLY A 102 -14.42 22.33 12.46
C GLY A 102 -13.09 21.83 11.88
N ILE A 103 -13.06 21.26 10.67
CA ILE A 103 -11.81 20.86 9.99
C ILE A 103 -11.54 21.77 8.80
N THR A 104 -10.90 22.91 9.05
CA THR A 104 -10.52 23.88 8.00
C THR A 104 -9.05 23.75 7.61
N THR A 105 -8.20 23.33 8.55
CA THR A 105 -6.77 23.23 8.36
C THR A 105 -6.30 21.79 8.22
N LYS A 106 -5.18 21.61 7.53
CA LYS A 106 -4.51 20.31 7.44
C LYS A 106 -4.09 19.75 8.80
N GLN A 107 -3.77 20.62 9.76
CA GLN A 107 -3.41 20.18 11.10
C GLN A 107 -4.62 19.60 11.84
N GLN A 108 -5.76 20.28 11.81
CA GLN A 108 -7.01 19.75 12.39
C GLN A 108 -7.41 18.42 11.76
N LEU A 109 -7.24 18.29 10.43
CA LEU A 109 -7.48 17.02 9.74
C LEU A 109 -6.60 15.90 10.30
N LEU A 110 -5.30 16.13 10.45
CA LEU A 110 -4.38 15.12 11.00
C LEU A 110 -4.75 14.74 12.43
N GLU A 111 -5.16 15.71 13.24
CA GLU A 111 -5.60 15.47 14.62
C GLU A 111 -6.92 14.70 14.69
N ALA A 112 -7.88 15.01 13.79
CA ALA A 112 -9.13 14.27 13.69
C ALA A 112 -8.88 12.81 13.25
N LEU A 113 -8.05 12.60 12.23
CA LEU A 113 -7.67 11.26 11.78
C LEU A 113 -7.03 10.46 12.91
N ALA A 114 -6.08 11.05 13.64
CA ALA A 114 -5.40 10.38 14.74
C ALA A 114 -6.35 9.92 15.85
N LYS A 115 -7.44 10.64 16.11
CA LYS A 115 -8.47 10.23 17.08
C LYS A 115 -9.28 9.02 16.60
N HIS A 116 -9.55 8.90 15.30
CA HIS A 116 -10.42 7.85 14.75
C HIS A 116 -9.67 6.58 14.29
N ILE A 117 -8.38 6.66 13.99
CA ILE A 117 -7.53 5.50 13.65
C ILE A 117 -7.60 4.37 14.69
N PRO A 118 -7.48 4.60 16.01
CA PRO A 118 -7.57 3.52 16.99
C PRO A 118 -8.98 2.92 17.08
N SER A 119 -10.02 3.68 16.74
CA SER A 119 -11.42 3.23 16.74
C SER A 119 -11.82 2.47 15.47
N THR A 120 -10.90 2.25 14.54
CA THR A 120 -11.21 1.69 13.22
C THR A 120 -11.30 0.14 13.29
N PRO A 121 -12.44 -0.48 12.92
CA PRO A 121 -12.67 -1.92 13.09
C PRO A 121 -11.86 -2.84 12.16
N GLY A 122 -11.05 -2.30 11.25
CA GLY A 122 -10.17 -3.08 10.37
C GLY A 122 -8.72 -3.20 10.83
N ARG A 123 -8.36 -2.57 11.95
CA ARG A 123 -6.96 -2.40 12.36
C ARG A 123 -6.28 -3.69 12.79
N GLU A 124 -6.91 -4.42 13.70
CA GLU A 124 -6.36 -5.67 14.24
C GLU A 124 -6.16 -6.68 13.10
N SER A 125 -7.20 -6.85 12.27
CA SER A 125 -7.17 -7.73 11.11
C SER A 125 -6.08 -7.34 10.10
N ARG A 126 -5.87 -6.03 9.84
CA ARG A 126 -4.78 -5.58 8.95
C ARG A 126 -3.41 -5.79 9.56
N LYS A 127 -3.22 -5.54 10.86
CA LYS A 127 -1.94 -5.81 11.54
C LYS A 127 -1.60 -7.30 11.49
N GLN A 128 -2.59 -8.17 11.73
CA GLN A 128 -2.41 -9.61 11.62
C GLN A 128 -2.07 -10.04 10.18
N ALA A 129 -2.82 -9.56 9.19
CA ALA A 129 -2.56 -9.87 7.78
C ALA A 129 -1.16 -9.43 7.33
N MET A 130 -0.71 -8.25 7.77
CA MET A 130 0.61 -7.72 7.44
C MET A 130 1.73 -8.55 8.11
N LYS A 131 1.52 -9.01 9.34
CA LYS A 131 2.47 -9.89 10.05
C LYS A 131 2.57 -11.28 9.41
N VAL A 132 1.45 -11.85 8.98
CA VAL A 132 1.44 -13.13 8.24
C VAL A 132 2.15 -12.98 6.89
N GLN A 133 1.95 -11.86 6.19
CA GLN A 133 2.65 -11.58 4.93
C GLN A 133 4.16 -11.42 5.11
N ASP A 134 4.61 -10.74 6.17
CA ASP A 134 6.04 -10.57 6.46
C ASP A 134 6.71 -11.91 6.77
N GLU A 135 6.10 -12.73 7.64
CA GLU A 135 6.60 -14.08 7.97
C GLU A 135 6.64 -14.98 6.72
N ASN A 136 5.60 -14.95 5.90
CA ASN A 136 5.56 -15.73 4.65
C ASN A 136 6.60 -15.25 3.64
N THR A 137 6.80 -13.93 3.50
CA THR A 137 7.82 -13.37 2.60
C THR A 137 9.22 -13.73 3.08
N LYS A 138 9.48 -13.63 4.38
CA LYS A 138 10.75 -14.01 5.00
C LYS A 138 11.03 -15.50 4.82
N ALA A 139 10.04 -16.36 5.02
CA ALA A 139 10.16 -17.80 4.79
C ALA A 139 10.45 -18.12 3.30
N GLN A 140 9.76 -17.46 2.37
CA GLN A 140 10.00 -17.63 0.93
C GLN A 140 11.40 -17.15 0.51
N VAL A 141 11.83 -15.98 0.98
CA VAL A 141 13.17 -15.45 0.71
C VAL A 141 14.24 -16.35 1.33
N PHE A 142 14.04 -16.84 2.54
CA PHE A 142 14.94 -17.80 3.18
C PHE A 142 15.03 -19.12 2.40
N ALA A 143 13.91 -19.66 1.93
CA ALA A 143 13.90 -20.87 1.08
C ALA A 143 14.63 -20.64 -0.25
N MET A 144 14.46 -19.47 -0.85
CA MET A 144 15.10 -19.10 -2.12
C MET A 144 16.62 -18.91 -1.97
N ILE A 145 17.07 -18.30 -0.86
CA ILE A 145 18.50 -18.10 -0.57
C ILE A 145 19.19 -19.39 -0.11
N SER A 146 18.50 -20.24 0.65
CA SER A 146 19.05 -21.51 1.15
C SER A 146 19.12 -22.62 0.09
N GLY A 147 18.74 -22.35 -1.17
CA GLY A 147 18.86 -23.30 -2.29
C GLY A 147 18.02 -24.56 -2.13
N ARG A 148 17.04 -24.55 -1.22
CA ARG A 148 16.19 -25.71 -0.96
C ARG A 148 15.02 -25.67 -1.96
N PRO A 149 14.90 -26.65 -2.87
CA PRO A 149 13.77 -26.66 -3.79
C PRO A 149 12.47 -26.74 -2.98
N ALA A 150 11.47 -25.95 -3.38
CA ALA A 150 10.13 -26.00 -2.81
C ALA A 150 9.61 -27.44 -2.91
N GLY A 151 9.68 -28.17 -1.80
CA GLY A 151 8.99 -29.44 -1.68
C GLY A 151 7.49 -29.17 -1.80
N PRO A 152 6.74 -29.99 -2.55
CA PRO A 152 5.30 -29.79 -2.70
C PRO A 152 4.64 -29.81 -1.32
N PRO A 153 3.57 -29.02 -1.10
CA PRO A 153 2.87 -28.99 0.17
C PRO A 153 2.39 -30.40 0.54
N ALA A 154 2.74 -30.83 1.75
CA ALA A 154 2.28 -32.08 2.33
C ALA A 154 0.75 -32.04 2.45
N GLY A 155 0.07 -32.71 1.52
CA GLY A 155 -1.38 -32.69 1.44
C GLY A 155 -1.94 -33.40 0.22
N ALA A 156 -1.37 -34.56 -0.15
CA ALA A 156 -2.00 -35.47 -1.09
C ALA A 156 -1.72 -36.89 -0.61
N GLN A 157 -2.61 -37.40 0.24
CA GLN A 157 -2.68 -38.81 0.59
C GLN A 157 -2.91 -39.58 -0.70
N ARG A 158 -1.91 -40.33 -1.16
CA ARG A 158 -2.08 -41.34 -2.20
C ARG A 158 -2.82 -42.52 -1.57
N PRO A 159 -3.96 -42.99 -2.11
CA PRO A 159 -4.38 -44.34 -1.81
C PRO A 159 -3.42 -45.30 -2.51
N ALA A 160 -2.84 -46.19 -1.71
CA ALA A 160 -2.10 -47.34 -2.19
C ALA A 160 -3.08 -48.34 -2.78
N THR A 161 -2.94 -48.66 -4.07
CA THR A 161 -3.35 -49.95 -4.63
C THR A 161 -2.29 -50.40 -5.62
N GLY A 162 -1.72 -51.56 -5.34
CA GLY A 162 -0.68 -52.18 -6.13
C GLY A 162 -1.22 -53.21 -7.12
N ALA A 163 -0.26 -53.66 -7.94
CA ALA A 163 -0.19 -54.88 -8.73
C ALA A 163 -0.84 -54.87 -10.13
N GLY A 164 0.02 -55.08 -11.16
CA GLY A 164 -0.35 -55.90 -12.32
C GLY A 164 0.17 -55.47 -13.70
N GLY A 165 1.40 -55.87 -14.06
CA GLY A 165 1.69 -56.41 -15.40
C GLY A 165 2.29 -55.50 -16.50
N PRO A 166 3.35 -55.94 -17.22
CA PRO A 166 4.10 -55.15 -18.20
C PRO A 166 3.74 -55.45 -19.68
N GLY A 167 4.08 -54.53 -20.59
CA GLY A 167 4.10 -54.80 -22.04
C GLY A 167 4.27 -53.55 -22.91
N PRO A 168 5.26 -53.49 -23.84
CA PRO A 168 5.69 -52.27 -24.52
C PRO A 168 5.01 -52.06 -25.88
N GLY A 169 4.90 -50.81 -26.35
CA GLY A 169 4.41 -50.48 -27.68
C GLY A 169 4.72 -49.04 -28.06
N ALA A 170 5.64 -48.88 -29.01
CA ALA A 170 6.09 -47.62 -29.57
C ALA A 170 4.99 -46.90 -30.37
N ALA A 171 5.02 -45.56 -30.38
CA ALA A 171 4.90 -44.75 -31.59
C ALA A 171 5.11 -43.26 -31.29
N ALA A 172 5.88 -42.63 -32.19
CA ALA A 172 6.29 -41.24 -32.20
C ALA A 172 5.18 -40.25 -32.57
N GLN A 173 5.42 -38.97 -32.25
CA GLN A 173 5.23 -37.75 -33.07
C GLN A 173 5.35 -36.53 -32.13
N ALA A 174 6.47 -35.79 -32.09
CA ALA A 174 6.89 -34.75 -33.03
C ALA A 174 5.92 -33.54 -33.11
N ALA A 175 6.25 -32.44 -32.41
CA ALA A 175 5.98 -31.06 -32.83
C ALA A 175 6.67 -30.03 -31.89
N ALA A 176 7.71 -29.37 -32.37
CA ALA A 176 8.10 -27.99 -31.98
C ALA A 176 7.40 -27.01 -32.98
N PRO A 177 7.54 -25.66 -32.95
CA PRO A 177 8.33 -24.72 -32.13
C PRO A 177 7.41 -23.59 -31.52
N ALA A 178 7.79 -22.51 -30.82
CA ALA A 178 8.81 -21.49 -31.07
C ALA A 178 8.89 -20.47 -29.88
N LYS A 179 10.10 -19.95 -29.62
CA LYS A 179 10.39 -18.63 -28.99
C LYS A 179 10.31 -17.56 -30.09
N PRO A 180 10.15 -16.22 -29.86
CA PRO A 180 10.97 -15.35 -28.98
C PRO A 180 10.12 -14.24 -28.28
N ALA A 181 10.59 -13.38 -27.37
CA ALA A 181 11.56 -12.32 -27.61
C ALA A 181 11.90 -11.55 -26.33
N ALA A 182 13.16 -11.15 -26.27
CA ALA A 182 13.75 -10.25 -25.29
C ALA A 182 13.41 -8.77 -25.59
N SER A 183 13.28 -7.95 -24.54
CA SER A 183 13.57 -6.50 -24.61
C SER A 183 14.11 -6.06 -23.24
N LYS A 184 15.44 -5.93 -23.12
CA LYS A 184 16.24 -4.71 -23.33
C LYS A 184 15.99 -3.61 -22.28
N SER A 185 16.78 -3.72 -21.23
CA SER A 185 17.29 -2.64 -20.39
C SER A 185 18.01 -1.56 -21.20
N LYS A 186 17.83 -0.28 -20.83
CA LYS A 186 18.89 0.74 -20.90
C LYS A 186 18.65 1.89 -19.91
N PRO A 187 19.73 2.46 -19.33
CA PRO A 187 19.70 3.47 -18.27
C PRO A 187 19.88 4.90 -18.83
N LYS A 188 19.65 5.92 -18.00
CA LYS A 188 20.16 7.33 -18.06
C LYS A 188 19.36 8.14 -17.02
N LYS A 189 19.85 9.17 -16.32
CA LYS A 189 21.15 9.85 -16.19
C LYS A 189 21.01 10.74 -14.94
N GLY A 190 22.09 10.90 -14.18
CA GLY A 190 22.14 11.78 -13.02
C GLY A 190 21.93 13.25 -13.36
N LYS A 191 21.60 14.04 -12.33
CA LYS A 191 21.78 15.50 -12.37
C LYS A 191 22.39 15.98 -11.05
N VAL A 192 23.53 16.63 -11.22
CA VAL A 192 24.43 17.22 -10.23
C VAL A 192 23.85 18.51 -9.65
N VAL A 193 24.11 18.67 -8.34
CA VAL A 193 24.24 19.86 -7.48
C VAL A 193 24.15 21.26 -8.14
N LYS A 194 23.41 22.17 -7.48
CA LYS A 194 23.86 23.57 -7.29
C LYS A 194 23.61 24.03 -5.85
N LYS A 195 24.69 24.09 -5.07
CA LYS A 195 24.79 24.85 -3.80
C LYS A 195 24.62 26.34 -4.11
N LYS A 196 23.82 27.05 -3.32
CA LYS A 196 23.82 28.52 -3.26
C LYS A 196 24.63 28.97 -2.03
N PRO A 197 25.56 29.93 -2.17
CA PRO A 197 26.26 30.53 -1.03
C PRO A 197 25.34 31.55 -0.34
N LYS A 198 25.31 31.56 1.01
CA LYS A 198 24.78 32.68 1.77
C LYS A 198 25.94 33.53 2.27
N LYS A 199 25.95 34.78 1.80
CA LYS A 199 26.59 35.99 2.36
C LYS A 199 26.39 35.99 3.89
N GLY A 200 27.41 36.23 4.71
CA GLY A 200 28.09 37.52 4.81
C GLY A 200 27.37 38.35 5.88
N LYS A 201 27.90 38.31 7.11
CA LYS A 201 27.76 39.32 8.16
C LYS A 201 29.11 39.40 8.86
#